data_AF-A0A1A2DNH9-F1
#
_entry.id   AF-A0A1A2DNH9-F1
#
_cell.length_a   1.000
_cell.length_b   1.000
_cell.length_c   1.000
_cell.angle_alpha   90.00
_cell.angle_beta   90.00
_cell.angle_gamma   90.00
#
_symmetry.space_group_name_H-M   'P 1'
#
loop_
_entity.id
_entity.type
_entity.pdbx_description
1 polymer ?
#
loop_
_entity_poly.entity_id
_entity_poly.type
_entity_poly.pdbx_seq_one_letter_code
_entity_poly.pdbx_strand_id
1 'polypeptide(L)' 'MLITGGRYLDRYSKREDRWKFAHRKCVADWTHEFSSPLATDVKNPVSGNLARGRMDAQDPSYAFFTAFPRGDRA' A
#
# COMPACT_ATOMS: atom_id res chain seq x y z
N MET A 1 0.70 3.48 -7.14
CA MET A 1 0.93 2.31 -6.24
C MET A 1 0.82 1.06 -7.07
N LEU A 2 1.73 0.10 -6.89
CA LEU A 2 1.68 -1.20 -7.58
C LEU A 2 1.33 -2.29 -6.57
N ILE A 3 0.31 -3.09 -6.86
CA ILE A 3 0.02 -4.31 -6.09
C ILE A 3 0.14 -5.48 -7.05
N THR A 4 0.98 -6.45 -6.70
CA THR A 4 1.24 -7.65 -7.50
C THR A 4 1.02 -8.87 -6.63
N GLY A 5 0.31 -9.86 -7.18
CA GLY A 5 0.26 -11.21 -6.64
C GLY A 5 1.11 -12.14 -7.49
N GLY A 6 1.83 -13.05 -6.85
CA GLY A 6 2.76 -13.92 -7.55
C GLY A 6 3.37 -15.00 -6.67
N ARG A 7 4.30 -15.73 -7.26
CA ARG A 7 4.99 -16.87 -6.66
C ARG A 7 6.50 -16.69 -6.70
N TYR A 8 7.15 -17.19 -5.66
CA TYR A 8 8.61 -17.40 -5.66
C TYR A 8 8.91 -18.87 -5.93
N LEU A 9 9.64 -19.12 -7.01
CA LEU A 9 10.17 -20.43 -7.32
C LEU A 9 11.61 -20.47 -6.82
N ASP A 10 11.74 -20.78 -5.53
CA ASP A 10 13.02 -20.78 -4.83
C ASP A 10 13.66 -22.15 -4.82
N ARG A 11 14.95 -22.18 -5.16
CA ARG A 11 15.80 -23.33 -4.90
C ARG A 11 16.74 -22.98 -3.76
N TYR A 12 16.73 -23.81 -2.73
CA TYR A 12 17.62 -23.66 -1.57
C TYR A 12 18.78 -24.66 -1.63
N SER A 13 19.90 -24.30 -1.02
CA SER A 13 21.01 -25.23 -0.76
C SER A 13 21.46 -25.09 0.69
N LYS A 14 21.69 -26.22 1.37
CA LYS A 14 22.27 -26.25 2.71
C LYS A 14 23.81 -26.18 2.59
N ARG A 15 24.44 -25.20 3.23
CA ARG A 15 25.90 -25.00 3.27
C ARG A 15 26.31 -24.66 4.68
N GLU A 16 27.32 -25.35 5.22
CA GLU A 16 27.77 -25.16 6.61
C GLU A 16 26.59 -25.21 7.59
N ASP A 17 25.78 -26.26 7.45
CA ASP A 17 24.56 -26.49 8.23
C ASP A 17 23.44 -25.41 8.13
N ARG A 18 23.60 -24.42 7.26
CA ARG A 18 22.63 -23.32 7.08
C ARG A 18 21.95 -23.38 5.71
N TRP A 19 20.63 -23.19 5.68
CA TRP A 19 19.88 -23.07 4.43
C TRP A 19 20.05 -21.67 3.84
N LYS A 20 20.38 -21.58 2.55
CA LYS A 20 20.49 -20.33 1.80
C LYS A 20 19.77 -20.44 0.46
N PHE A 21 19.32 -19.30 -0.08
CA PHE A 21 18.85 -19.23 -1.46
C PHE A 21 19.99 -19.56 -2.42
N ALA A 22 19.81 -20.58 -3.25
CA ALA A 22 20.71 -20.89 -4.35
C ALA A 22 20.25 -20.22 -5.66
N HIS A 23 18.93 -20.08 -5.84
CA HIS A 23 18.32 -19.38 -6.96
C HIS A 23 16.89 -18.95 -6.59
N ARG A 24 16.44 -17.81 -7.08
CA ARG A 24 15.06 -17.33 -6.98
C ARG A 24 14.56 -16.91 -8.36
N LYS A 25 13.40 -17.42 -8.76
CA LYS A 25 12.64 -16.89 -9.90
C LYS A 25 11.32 -16.33 -9.40
N CYS A 26 11.07 -15.05 -9.66
CA CYS A 26 9.80 -14.41 -9.37
C CYS A 26 8.84 -14.62 -10.54
N VAL A 27 7.61 -15.01 -10.24
CA VAL A 27 6.52 -15.10 -11.23
C VAL A 27 5.42 -14.16 -10.79
N ALA A 28 5.10 -13.17 -11.61
CA ALA A 28 3.94 -12.31 -11.40
C ALA A 28 2.74 -12.97 -12.07
N ASP A 29 1.74 -13.35 -11.28
CA ASP A 29 0.52 -13.98 -11.80
C ASP A 29 -0.50 -12.89 -12.18
N TRP A 30 -0.52 -11.77 -11.44
CA TRP A 30 -1.29 -10.58 -11.78
C TRP A 30 -0.66 -9.33 -11.19
N THR A 31 -0.91 -8.18 -11.82
CA THR A 31 -0.46 -6.87 -11.36
C THR A 31 -1.57 -5.85 -11.55
N HIS A 32 -1.80 -5.03 -10.54
CA HIS A 32 -2.65 -3.86 -10.62
C HIS A 32 -1.83 -2.60 -10.35
N GLU A 33 -1.79 -1.72 -11.34
CA GLU A 33 -1.13 -0.42 -11.23
C GLU A 33 -2.19 0.65 -10.96
N PHE A 34 -2.07 1.30 -9.81
CA PHE A 34 -2.87 2.46 -9.44
C PHE A 34 -2.09 3.71 -9.80
N SER A 35 -2.53 4.41 -10.84
CA SER A 35 -1.88 5.62 -11.37
C SER A 35 -2.00 6.84 -10.44
N SER A 36 -2.95 6.85 -9.49
CA SER A 36 -3.10 7.92 -8.49
C SER A 36 -3.87 7.43 -7.26
N PRO A 37 -3.60 7.94 -6.03
CA PRO A 37 -4.59 7.92 -4.95
C PRO A 37 -5.89 8.59 -5.43
N LEU A 38 -7.06 8.08 -5.00
CA LEU A 38 -8.43 8.40 -5.47
C LEU A 38 -8.45 9.30 -6.70
N ALA A 39 -8.70 8.73 -7.89
CA ALA A 39 -8.89 9.53 -9.09
C ALA A 39 -9.92 10.62 -8.77
N THR A 40 -9.46 11.87 -8.75
CA THR A 40 -10.28 13.08 -8.55
C THR A 40 -11.10 13.33 -9.82
N ASP A 41 -11.72 12.29 -10.35
CA ASP A 41 -12.78 12.46 -11.31
C ASP A 41 -13.97 13.03 -10.53
N VAL A 42 -14.00 14.35 -10.48
CA VAL A 42 -15.11 15.14 -9.90
C VAL A 42 -16.45 14.83 -10.57
N LYS A 43 -16.45 14.17 -11.73
CA LYS A 43 -17.67 13.71 -12.42
C LYS A 43 -18.07 12.29 -12.04
N ASN A 44 -17.24 11.55 -11.29
CA ASN A 44 -17.61 10.23 -10.81
C ASN A 44 -18.69 10.37 -9.72
N PRO A 45 -19.89 9.77 -9.90
CA PRO A 45 -21.01 9.97 -8.98
C PRO A 45 -20.78 9.36 -7.59
N VAL A 46 -19.81 8.46 -7.44
CA VAL A 46 -19.48 7.80 -6.17
C VAL A 46 -18.33 8.52 -5.47
N SER A 47 -17.26 8.86 -6.19
CA SER A 47 -16.04 9.40 -5.59
C SER A 47 -15.86 10.92 -5.71
N GLY A 48 -16.58 11.58 -6.62
CA GLY A 48 -16.37 12.99 -6.94
C GLY A 48 -16.64 13.97 -5.79
N ASN A 49 -17.51 13.59 -4.85
CA ASN A 49 -17.87 14.39 -3.68
C ASN A 49 -17.17 13.96 -2.38
N LEU A 50 -16.29 12.95 -2.44
CA LEU A 50 -15.58 12.49 -1.24
C LEU A 50 -14.41 13.43 -0.93
N ALA A 51 -14.25 13.78 0.34
CA ALA A 51 -13.11 14.56 0.79
C ALA A 51 -11.79 13.81 0.54
N ARG A 52 -10.79 14.53 0.03
CA ARG A 52 -9.46 13.94 -0.23
C ARG A 52 -8.71 13.75 1.09
N GLY A 53 -8.36 12.50 1.39
CA GLY A 53 -7.48 12.16 2.52
C GLY A 53 -6.05 12.66 2.33
N ARG A 54 -5.34 12.89 3.44
CA ARG A 54 -3.97 13.39 3.51
C ARG A 54 -3.18 12.68 4.60
N MET A 55 -1.85 12.71 4.48
CA MET A 55 -0.94 12.12 5.48
C MET A 55 -0.47 13.13 6.54
N ASP A 56 -0.94 14.37 6.46
CA ASP A 56 -0.54 15.48 7.34
C ASP A 56 -1.71 15.98 8.20
N ALA A 57 -1.47 17.03 8.99
CA ALA A 57 -2.45 17.63 9.90
C ALA A 57 -3.69 18.24 9.19
N GLN A 58 -3.69 18.34 7.86
CA GLN A 58 -4.82 18.85 7.09
C GLN A 58 -5.76 17.73 6.60
N ASP A 59 -5.56 16.48 7.04
CA ASP A 59 -6.50 15.40 6.74
C ASP A 59 -7.90 15.70 7.34
N PRO A 60 -9.01 15.45 6.62
CA PRO A 60 -10.36 15.72 7.11
C PRO A 60 -10.69 15.06 8.46
N SER A 61 -10.02 13.95 8.81
CA SER A 61 -10.22 13.27 10.09
C SER A 61 -9.82 14.13 11.30
N TYR A 62 -8.90 15.09 11.16
CA TYR A 62 -8.52 16.00 12.25
C TYR A 62 -9.64 16.97 12.61
N ALA A 63 -10.37 17.48 11.60
CA ALA A 63 -11.54 18.32 11.83
C ALA A 63 -12.76 17.51 12.30
N PHE A 64 -12.91 16.28 11.81
CA PHE A 64 -14.08 15.44 12.11
C PHE A 64 -14.04 14.82 13.52
N PHE A 65 -12.92 14.21 13.92
CA PHE A 65 -12.81 13.56 15.22
C PHE A 65 -12.27 14.52 16.29
N THR A 66 -13.18 15.19 16.98
CA THR A 66 -12.89 16.17 18.04
C THR A 66 -13.07 15.63 19.46
N ALA A 67 -13.58 14.40 19.60
CA ALA A 67 -13.97 13.83 20.89
C ALA A 67 -12.80 13.50 21.83
N PHE A 68 -11.58 13.36 21.32
CA PHE A 68 -10.40 13.02 22.12
C PHE A 68 -9.19 13.86 21.72
N PRO A 69 -8.36 14.31 22.68
CA PRO A 69 -7.10 14.98 22.36
C PRO A 69 -6.18 14.02 21.60
N ARG A 70 -5.45 14.55 20.61
CA ARG A 70 -4.47 13.78 19.85
C ARG A 70 -3.18 13.66 20.65
N GLY A 71 -2.49 12.54 20.52
CA GLY A 71 -1.15 12.36 21.09
C GLY A 71 -0.12 13.21 20.34
N ASP A 72 0.91 13.67 21.05
CA ASP A 72 2.03 14.38 20.45
C ASP A 72 2.81 13.45 19.52
N ARG A 73 3.12 13.95 18.31
CA ARG A 73 4.06 13.28 17.39
C ARG A 73 5.45 13.89 17.61
N ALA A 74 6.39 13.05 18.04
CA ALA A 74 7.81 13.38 18.09
C ALA A 74 8.43 13.46 16.69
#